data_AF-A0A174ATV9-F1
#
_entry.id   AF-A0A174ATV9-F1
#
_cell.length_a   1.000
_cell.length_b   1.000
_cell.length_c   1.000
_cell.angle_alpha   90.00
_cell.angle_beta   90.00
_cell.angle_gamma   90.00
#
_symmetry.space_group_name_H-M   'P 1'
#
loop_
_entity.id
_entity.type
_entity.pdbx_description
1 polymer ?
#
loop_
_entity_poly.entity_id
_entity_poly.type
_entity_poly.pdbx_seq_one_letter_code
_entity_poly.pdbx_strand_id
1 'polypeptide(L)'
;MNKKFLKHYMETEPEGTSKKYIFLVDNQDIAMNIVMSGYQALYLGQEDDEYYFSVNSFIEDMRSIQFHGTCQSAYHYVAACTTKWMNDRILEFCKEAGLDGKAGWQLFKEKEYLGKLDNQPEVGKALEQFILRFERETKNDPELSRFHKFDSKGKVTGVRDMEIVDYIVENVSFFVRGEIPYYYEHGVFIEDAKGVKLKYRIQKLIYRDRVNSSTIQRVYNLLITQPQIYRNSYELNKQPAHWINFRNAYYDVLSGELIEHDPKYLTINQIPFPYYPEDREKVLEGGANIRKYLDSSIPDKIEQQMFWEYFGYCMTTDTQFQKFLMLKGNGGTGKSVAVALIQHVIGNENTSSISLQDLNKRFYATGMYGKLLNACADIPCKAMDTTDVLKKAVGEDTLLYEKKGKDAVFYKAYAKLLFSTNEMPQNLEDKSDAFYRRLLVLDMNQMIPGEERDIRLKEKIKAEADYAIHMAVIALKDVYERGELIESEHSKECVRELRRASDSVCAFLDEKLVQAEGKRMKRSEVYRMYEEYCKDNDRQGHGKSGFFKSMEGKGYQVRKYNGEYCYLDIAIREEDFHPLEAGEKSPFDKPSEQIKLNI
;
A
#
# COMPACT_ATOMS: atom_id res chain seq x y z
N MET A 1 2.55 -36.93 -51.08
CA MET A 1 3.67 -37.00 -50.10
C MET A 1 3.26 -37.73 -48.83
N ASN A 2 2.00 -37.58 -48.41
CA ASN A 2 1.45 -38.04 -47.15
C ASN A 2 1.21 -39.56 -47.06
N LYS A 3 0.65 -40.18 -48.13
CA LYS A 3 0.50 -41.65 -48.22
C LYS A 3 1.86 -42.38 -48.15
N LYS A 4 2.91 -41.78 -48.73
CA LYS A 4 4.30 -42.29 -48.64
C LYS A 4 4.88 -42.18 -47.23
N PHE A 5 4.59 -41.09 -46.50
CA PHE A 5 5.01 -40.94 -45.10
C PHE A 5 4.36 -42.00 -44.22
N LEU A 6 3.05 -42.23 -44.36
CA LEU A 6 2.37 -43.28 -43.61
C LEU A 6 3.01 -44.64 -43.88
N LYS A 7 3.22 -45.01 -45.16
CA LYS A 7 3.90 -46.26 -45.53
C LYS A 7 5.26 -46.40 -44.83
N HIS A 8 6.08 -45.35 -44.86
CA HIS A 8 7.37 -45.34 -44.17
C HIS A 8 7.24 -45.54 -42.66
N TYR A 9 6.29 -44.86 -41.99
CA TYR A 9 6.04 -45.04 -40.56
C TYR A 9 5.59 -46.48 -40.24
N MET A 10 4.79 -47.11 -41.09
CA MET A 10 4.31 -48.47 -40.86
C MET A 10 5.38 -49.55 -41.09
N GLU A 11 6.42 -49.25 -41.86
CA GLU A 11 7.57 -50.13 -42.14
C GLU A 11 8.76 -49.88 -41.21
N THR A 12 8.75 -48.81 -40.41
CA THR A 12 9.89 -48.37 -39.58
C THR A 12 9.49 -48.28 -38.12
N GLU A 13 10.27 -48.89 -37.23
CA GLU A 13 10.08 -48.76 -35.79
C GLU A 13 10.61 -47.38 -35.30
N PRO A 14 9.85 -46.62 -34.49
CA PRO A 14 10.26 -45.28 -34.09
C PRO A 14 11.39 -45.28 -33.06
N GLU A 15 12.54 -44.71 -33.45
CA GLU A 15 13.67 -44.46 -32.54
C GLU A 15 13.55 -43.11 -31.83
N GLY A 16 13.42 -43.14 -30.50
CA GLY A 16 13.32 -41.96 -29.65
C GLY A 16 11.89 -41.50 -29.34
N THR A 17 11.71 -40.88 -28.17
CA THR A 17 10.40 -40.56 -27.60
C THR A 17 9.53 -39.67 -28.50
N SER A 18 10.11 -38.64 -29.14
CA SER A 18 9.38 -37.73 -30.03
C SER A 18 8.93 -38.39 -31.34
N LYS A 19 9.67 -39.41 -31.82
CA LYS A 19 9.36 -40.15 -33.04
C LYS A 19 8.26 -41.18 -32.86
N LYS A 20 7.80 -41.44 -31.63
CA LYS A 20 6.64 -42.30 -31.37
C LYS A 20 5.31 -41.60 -31.65
N TYR A 21 5.27 -40.28 -31.84
CA TYR A 21 4.03 -39.52 -31.94
C TYR A 21 3.76 -39.09 -33.38
N ILE A 22 2.65 -39.56 -33.95
CA ILE A 22 2.14 -39.14 -35.27
C ILE A 22 1.00 -38.15 -35.06
N PHE A 23 1.20 -36.91 -35.48
CA PHE A 23 0.19 -35.85 -35.41
C PHE A 23 -0.71 -35.85 -36.64
N LEU A 24 -2.00 -36.12 -36.44
CA LEU A 24 -3.02 -36.12 -37.48
C LEU A 24 -3.71 -34.74 -37.49
N VAL A 25 -3.52 -33.96 -38.55
CA VAL A 25 -3.97 -32.56 -38.65
C VAL A 25 -4.72 -32.31 -39.96
N ASP A 26 -5.68 -31.38 -39.97
CA ASP A 26 -6.49 -31.01 -41.15
C ASP A 26 -6.04 -29.68 -41.78
N ASN A 27 -4.82 -29.23 -41.49
CA ASN A 27 -4.20 -28.05 -42.07
C ASN A 27 -2.80 -28.40 -42.61
N GLN A 28 -2.58 -28.16 -43.90
CA GLN A 28 -1.36 -28.56 -44.62
C GLN A 28 -0.12 -27.80 -44.16
N ASP A 29 -0.25 -26.49 -43.90
CA ASP A 29 0.86 -25.65 -43.45
C ASP A 29 1.32 -26.06 -42.05
N ILE A 30 0.37 -26.38 -41.16
CA ILE A 30 0.65 -26.92 -39.84
C ILE A 30 1.34 -28.28 -39.94
N ALA A 31 0.87 -29.19 -40.81
CA ALA A 31 1.51 -30.48 -41.03
C ALA A 31 2.97 -30.32 -41.46
N MET A 32 3.23 -29.40 -42.40
CA MET A 32 4.58 -29.11 -42.86
C MET A 32 5.46 -28.55 -41.74
N ASN A 33 4.95 -27.61 -40.94
CA ASN A 33 5.70 -27.02 -39.84
C ASN A 33 6.04 -28.03 -38.73
N ILE A 34 5.14 -28.97 -38.44
CA ILE A 34 5.40 -30.09 -37.52
C ILE A 34 6.54 -30.98 -38.04
N VAL A 35 6.53 -31.33 -39.32
CA VAL A 35 7.58 -32.14 -39.96
C VAL A 35 8.92 -31.41 -39.95
N MET A 36 8.92 -30.11 -40.30
CA MET A 36 10.13 -29.29 -40.27
C MET A 36 10.67 -29.11 -38.85
N SER A 37 9.80 -29.17 -37.83
CA SER A 37 10.19 -29.18 -36.41
C SER A 37 10.75 -30.53 -35.94
N GLY A 38 10.88 -31.52 -36.83
CA GLY A 38 11.47 -32.83 -36.53
C GLY A 38 10.49 -33.87 -35.98
N TYR A 39 9.18 -33.61 -35.99
CA TYR A 39 8.14 -34.54 -35.53
C TYR A 39 7.45 -35.24 -36.71
N GLN A 40 6.64 -36.27 -36.44
CA GLN A 40 5.89 -36.97 -37.49
C GLN A 40 4.48 -36.38 -37.59
N ALA A 41 4.03 -36.05 -38.80
CA ALA A 41 2.66 -35.61 -39.03
C ALA A 41 2.07 -36.22 -40.31
N LEU A 42 0.74 -36.27 -40.36
CA LEU A 42 -0.04 -36.58 -41.55
C LEU A 42 -1.15 -35.53 -41.70
N TYR A 43 -1.29 -34.99 -42.91
CA TYR A 43 -2.39 -34.09 -43.26
C TYR A 43 -3.66 -34.88 -43.61
N LEU A 44 -4.83 -34.48 -43.15
CA LEU A 44 -6.09 -35.14 -43.49
C LEU A 44 -6.95 -34.13 -44.25
N GLY A 45 -7.06 -34.32 -45.57
CA GLY A 45 -7.84 -33.50 -46.46
C GLY A 45 -9.34 -33.80 -46.38
N GLN A 46 -10.14 -32.98 -47.06
CA GLN A 46 -11.58 -33.21 -47.16
C GLN A 46 -11.92 -34.39 -48.08
N GLU A 47 -11.14 -34.58 -49.15
CA GLU A 47 -11.30 -35.65 -50.13
C GLU A 47 -10.02 -36.49 -50.21
N ASP A 48 -10.16 -37.75 -50.63
CA ASP A 48 -9.02 -38.63 -50.89
C ASP A 48 -8.47 -38.37 -52.30
N ASP A 49 -7.15 -38.27 -52.42
CA ASP A 49 -6.48 -38.17 -53.72
C ASP A 49 -5.22 -39.05 -53.79
N GLU A 50 -4.46 -38.94 -54.87
CA GLU A 50 -3.23 -39.73 -55.07
C GLU A 50 -2.17 -39.50 -53.97
N TYR A 51 -2.20 -38.35 -53.30
CA TYR A 51 -1.13 -37.87 -52.42
C TYR A 51 -1.52 -37.74 -50.94
N TYR A 52 -2.80 -37.54 -50.64
CA TYR A 52 -3.36 -37.20 -49.33
C TYR A 52 -4.54 -38.09 -48.98
N PHE A 53 -4.70 -38.33 -47.67
CA PHE A 53 -5.82 -39.09 -47.14
C PHE A 53 -6.98 -38.16 -46.77
N SER A 54 -8.20 -38.64 -46.95
CA SER A 54 -9.33 -38.25 -46.11
C SER A 54 -9.29 -39.02 -44.79
N VAL A 55 -10.05 -38.58 -43.77
CA VAL A 55 -10.14 -39.33 -42.50
C VAL A 55 -10.62 -40.78 -42.72
N ASN A 56 -11.58 -40.99 -43.61
CA ASN A 56 -12.14 -42.31 -43.86
C ASN A 56 -11.13 -43.20 -44.62
N SER A 57 -10.48 -42.67 -45.67
CA SER A 57 -9.49 -43.44 -46.42
C SER A 57 -8.23 -43.74 -45.58
N PHE A 58 -7.82 -42.84 -44.68
CA PHE A 58 -6.79 -43.13 -43.69
C PHE A 58 -7.17 -44.33 -42.79
N ILE A 59 -8.40 -44.34 -42.27
CA ILE A 59 -8.90 -45.42 -41.41
C ILE A 59 -8.99 -46.74 -42.19
N GLU A 60 -9.47 -46.71 -43.43
CA GLU A 60 -9.56 -47.89 -44.30
C GLU A 60 -8.17 -48.47 -44.59
N ASP A 61 -7.20 -47.61 -44.93
CA ASP A 61 -5.81 -48.02 -45.19
C ASP A 61 -5.18 -48.63 -43.93
N MET A 62 -5.37 -47.98 -42.77
CA MET A 62 -4.89 -48.47 -41.47
C MET A 62 -5.53 -49.82 -41.07
N ARG A 63 -6.82 -50.03 -41.39
CA ARG A 63 -7.49 -51.32 -41.18
C ARG A 63 -6.99 -52.40 -42.14
N SER A 64 -6.70 -52.03 -43.39
CA SER A 64 -6.26 -52.97 -44.42
C SER A 64 -4.92 -53.64 -44.08
N ILE A 65 -4.03 -52.90 -43.41
CA ILE A 65 -2.71 -53.40 -42.98
C ILE A 65 -2.72 -53.95 -41.54
N GLN A 66 -3.88 -53.99 -40.88
CA GLN A 66 -4.03 -54.60 -39.57
C GLN A 66 -3.66 -56.09 -39.68
N PHE A 67 -2.82 -56.58 -38.76
CA PHE A 67 -2.28 -57.96 -38.74
C PHE A 67 -1.27 -58.33 -39.84
N HIS A 68 -0.72 -57.37 -40.58
CA HIS A 68 0.30 -57.62 -41.62
C HIS A 68 1.76 -57.49 -41.10
N GLY A 69 1.97 -57.50 -39.78
CA GLY A 69 3.32 -57.37 -39.18
C GLY A 69 3.94 -55.97 -39.28
N THR A 70 3.10 -54.94 -39.39
CA THR A 70 3.52 -53.52 -39.48
C THR A 70 3.81 -52.92 -38.10
N CYS A 71 4.47 -51.76 -38.07
CA CYS A 71 4.82 -51.03 -36.84
C CYS A 71 3.65 -50.23 -36.22
N GLN A 72 2.39 -50.49 -36.59
CA GLN A 72 1.23 -49.69 -36.17
C GLN A 72 1.11 -49.50 -34.65
N SER A 73 1.37 -50.56 -33.88
CA SER A 73 1.27 -50.52 -32.41
C SER A 73 2.45 -49.81 -31.73
N ALA A 74 3.50 -49.46 -32.47
CA ALA A 74 4.67 -48.76 -31.93
C ALA A 74 4.48 -47.23 -31.84
N TYR A 75 3.37 -46.70 -32.36
CA TYR A 75 3.07 -45.27 -32.44
C TYR A 75 1.89 -44.83 -31.57
N HIS A 76 1.94 -43.58 -31.14
CA HIS A 76 0.85 -42.81 -30.54
C HIS A 76 0.22 -41.91 -31.61
N TYR A 77 -1.09 -42.06 -31.84
CA TYR A 77 -1.83 -41.32 -32.84
C TYR A 77 -2.51 -40.11 -32.21
N VAL A 78 -2.01 -38.91 -32.51
CA VAL A 78 -2.51 -37.66 -31.93
C VAL A 78 -3.56 -37.06 -32.84
N ALA A 79 -4.83 -37.13 -32.45
CA ALA A 79 -5.93 -36.49 -33.15
C ALA A 79 -5.91 -34.98 -32.88
N ALA A 80 -5.40 -34.19 -33.83
CA ALA A 80 -5.17 -32.76 -33.70
C ALA A 80 -5.80 -31.93 -34.84
N CYS A 81 -6.87 -32.43 -35.46
CA CYS A 81 -7.65 -31.68 -36.44
C CYS A 81 -8.37 -30.50 -35.77
N THR A 82 -8.60 -29.42 -36.50
CA THR A 82 -9.45 -28.30 -36.08
C THR A 82 -10.91 -28.71 -35.99
N THR A 83 -11.32 -29.68 -36.82
CA THR A 83 -12.70 -30.13 -36.92
C THR A 83 -13.03 -31.27 -35.94
N LYS A 84 -14.08 -31.11 -35.14
CA LYS A 84 -14.46 -32.06 -34.08
C LYS A 84 -14.74 -33.48 -34.59
N TRP A 85 -15.57 -33.63 -35.63
CA TRP A 85 -15.98 -34.96 -36.11
C TRP A 85 -14.79 -35.81 -36.59
N MET A 86 -13.77 -35.18 -37.16
CA MET A 86 -12.55 -35.86 -37.62
C MET A 86 -11.78 -36.44 -36.43
N ASN A 87 -11.60 -35.65 -35.36
CA ASN A 87 -10.94 -36.11 -34.14
C ASN A 87 -11.70 -37.25 -33.47
N ASP A 88 -13.02 -37.12 -33.33
CA ASP A 88 -13.88 -38.14 -32.73
C ASP A 88 -13.76 -39.47 -33.49
N ARG A 89 -13.77 -39.41 -34.83
CA ARG A 89 -13.64 -40.57 -35.73
C ARG A 89 -12.29 -41.26 -35.60
N ILE A 90 -11.20 -40.49 -35.55
CA ILE A 90 -9.83 -41.01 -35.38
C ILE A 90 -9.67 -41.72 -34.03
N LEU A 91 -10.17 -41.10 -32.95
CA LEU A 91 -10.06 -41.65 -31.60
C LEU A 91 -10.93 -42.90 -31.43
N GLU A 92 -12.13 -42.91 -32.03
CA GLU A 92 -13.00 -44.08 -32.08
C GLU A 92 -12.31 -45.25 -32.80
N PHE A 93 -11.73 -45.00 -33.97
CA PHE A 93 -10.94 -45.99 -34.70
C PHE A 93 -9.77 -46.53 -33.86
N CYS A 94 -8.96 -45.65 -33.25
CA CYS A 94 -7.81 -46.09 -32.44
C CYS A 94 -8.26 -47.03 -31.32
N LYS A 95 -9.38 -46.71 -30.67
CA LYS A 95 -9.99 -47.53 -29.61
C LYS A 95 -10.46 -48.89 -30.14
N GLU A 96 -11.12 -48.93 -31.29
CA GLU A 96 -11.59 -50.18 -31.92
C GLU A 96 -10.44 -51.07 -32.38
N ALA A 97 -9.38 -50.48 -32.91
CA ALA A 97 -8.20 -51.18 -33.45
C ALA A 97 -7.16 -51.55 -32.38
N GLY A 98 -7.35 -51.12 -31.12
CA GLY A 98 -6.39 -51.34 -30.03
C GLY A 98 -5.11 -50.51 -30.16
N LEU A 99 -5.16 -49.38 -30.86
CA LEU A 99 -4.05 -48.43 -31.03
C LEU A 99 -4.09 -47.32 -29.98
N ASP A 100 -2.94 -46.72 -29.67
CA ASP A 100 -2.87 -45.66 -28.66
C ASP A 100 -3.22 -44.28 -29.23
N GLY A 101 -4.50 -43.91 -29.13
CA GLY A 101 -5.01 -42.60 -29.54
C GLY A 101 -4.88 -41.54 -28.44
N LYS A 102 -4.33 -40.37 -28.77
CA LYS A 102 -4.24 -39.20 -27.88
C LYS A 102 -5.09 -38.04 -28.39
N ALA A 103 -5.84 -37.39 -27.50
CA ALA A 103 -6.58 -36.18 -27.84
C ALA A 103 -5.64 -34.96 -27.93
N GLY A 104 -5.47 -34.41 -29.13
CA GLY A 104 -4.60 -33.27 -29.44
C GLY A 104 -5.30 -32.04 -30.03
N TRP A 105 -6.63 -32.04 -30.16
CA TRP A 105 -7.39 -30.98 -30.84
C TRP A 105 -7.13 -29.55 -30.30
N GLN A 106 -6.73 -29.39 -29.04
CA GLN A 106 -6.40 -28.09 -28.45
C GLN A 106 -5.05 -27.51 -28.91
N LEU A 107 -4.19 -28.31 -29.56
CA LEU A 107 -2.88 -27.87 -30.00
C LEU A 107 -2.99 -26.74 -31.02
N PHE A 108 -3.88 -26.90 -31.99
CA PHE A 108 -3.95 -26.06 -33.19
C PHE A 108 -5.31 -25.41 -33.43
N LYS A 109 -6.34 -25.74 -32.64
CA LYS A 109 -7.64 -25.08 -32.75
C LYS A 109 -7.48 -23.57 -32.56
N GLU A 110 -8.01 -22.80 -33.52
CA GLU A 110 -7.95 -21.32 -33.56
C GLU A 110 -6.52 -20.75 -33.62
N LYS A 111 -5.53 -21.56 -34.06
CA LYS A 111 -4.11 -21.17 -34.15
C LYS A 111 -3.52 -21.41 -35.54
N GLU A 112 -4.24 -21.03 -36.58
CA GLU A 112 -3.81 -21.17 -37.99
C GLU A 112 -2.49 -20.42 -38.27
N TYR A 113 -2.18 -19.36 -37.51
CA TYR A 113 -0.91 -18.63 -37.61
C TYR A 113 0.31 -19.53 -37.41
N LEU A 114 0.17 -20.65 -36.69
CA LEU A 114 1.24 -21.63 -36.47
C LEU A 114 1.62 -22.40 -37.75
N GLY A 115 0.85 -22.28 -38.84
CA GLY A 115 1.26 -22.78 -40.16
C GLY A 115 2.43 -22.00 -40.77
N LYS A 116 2.68 -20.76 -40.35
CA LYS A 116 3.81 -19.96 -40.85
C LYS A 116 5.14 -20.46 -40.28
N LEU A 117 6.15 -20.59 -41.14
CA LEU A 117 7.48 -21.10 -40.77
C LEU A 117 8.18 -20.26 -39.71
N ASP A 118 7.94 -18.94 -39.65
CA ASP A 118 8.49 -18.08 -38.59
C ASP A 118 8.07 -18.52 -37.17
N ASN A 119 6.96 -19.27 -37.06
CA ASN A 119 6.44 -19.78 -35.79
C ASN A 119 6.90 -21.21 -35.47
N GLN A 120 7.83 -21.78 -36.26
CA GLN A 120 8.41 -23.11 -36.02
C GLN A 120 8.91 -23.33 -34.58
N PRO A 121 9.60 -22.37 -33.91
CA PRO A 121 10.00 -22.55 -32.52
C PRO A 121 8.82 -22.69 -31.55
N GLU A 122 7.70 -22.02 -31.82
CA GLU A 122 6.48 -22.11 -31.01
C GLU A 122 5.79 -23.48 -31.20
N VAL A 123 5.72 -23.96 -32.45
CA VAL A 123 5.23 -25.30 -32.79
C VAL A 123 6.07 -26.36 -32.09
N GLY A 124 7.40 -26.30 -32.20
CA GLY A 124 8.31 -27.24 -31.54
C GLY A 124 8.10 -27.30 -30.02
N LYS A 125 7.99 -26.15 -29.34
CA LYS A 125 7.70 -26.08 -27.90
C LYS A 125 6.33 -26.65 -27.55
N ALA A 126 5.31 -26.38 -28.36
CA ALA A 126 3.96 -26.89 -28.11
C ALA A 126 3.89 -28.42 -28.19
N LEU A 127 4.57 -29.01 -29.18
CA LEU A 127 4.67 -30.46 -29.36
C LEU A 127 5.48 -31.12 -28.25
N GLU A 128 6.62 -30.53 -27.88
CA GLU A 128 7.45 -31.00 -26.76
C GLU A 128 6.65 -31.01 -25.45
N GLN A 129 5.97 -29.90 -25.13
CA GLN A 129 5.12 -29.82 -23.94
C GLN A 129 3.95 -30.80 -23.96
N PHE A 130 3.44 -31.16 -25.14
CA PHE A 130 2.39 -32.14 -25.28
C PHE A 130 2.92 -33.55 -24.97
N ILE A 131 4.02 -33.95 -25.61
CA ILE A 131 4.65 -35.26 -25.42
C ILE A 131 5.12 -35.45 -23.98
N LEU A 132 5.73 -34.41 -23.38
CA LEU A 132 6.15 -34.43 -21.98
C LEU A 132 5.00 -34.68 -20.99
N ARG A 133 3.72 -34.47 -21.36
CA ARG A 133 2.59 -34.81 -20.47
C ARG A 133 2.38 -36.32 -20.33
N PHE A 134 2.78 -37.09 -21.35
CA PHE A 134 2.54 -38.53 -21.42
C PHE A 134 3.81 -39.33 -21.08
N GLU A 135 4.98 -38.75 -21.30
CA GLU A 135 6.28 -39.43 -21.18
C GLU A 135 7.01 -39.14 -19.85
N ARG A 136 6.44 -38.29 -18.98
CA ARG A 136 7.03 -38.02 -17.66
C ARG A 136 6.89 -39.23 -16.74
N GLU A 137 7.99 -39.92 -16.49
CA GLU A 137 8.12 -40.78 -15.32
C GLU A 137 8.22 -39.93 -14.05
N THR A 138 7.20 -39.99 -13.20
CA THR A 138 7.15 -39.23 -11.93
C THR A 138 8.39 -39.42 -11.05
N LYS A 139 9.06 -40.59 -11.11
CA LYS A 139 10.30 -40.89 -10.35
C LYS A 139 11.52 -40.04 -10.74
N ASN A 140 11.54 -39.40 -11.91
CA ASN A 140 12.73 -38.72 -12.43
C ASN A 140 12.80 -37.23 -12.04
N ASP A 141 11.92 -36.78 -11.13
CA ASP A 141 12.01 -35.50 -10.43
C ASP A 141 12.33 -35.78 -8.95
N PRO A 142 13.63 -35.82 -8.56
CA PRO A 142 14.04 -36.12 -7.19
C PRO A 142 13.50 -35.10 -6.17
N GLU A 143 13.34 -33.83 -6.59
CA GLU A 143 12.86 -32.77 -5.72
C GLU A 143 11.39 -32.93 -5.34
N LEU A 144 10.55 -33.39 -6.28
CA LEU A 144 9.13 -33.65 -6.00
C LEU A 144 8.90 -35.00 -5.33
N SER A 145 9.76 -35.99 -5.59
CA SER A 145 9.59 -37.35 -5.07
C SER A 145 9.55 -37.39 -3.54
N ARG A 146 10.32 -36.55 -2.84
CA ARG A 146 10.32 -36.50 -1.37
C ARG A 146 8.95 -36.15 -0.77
N PHE A 147 8.10 -35.43 -1.51
CA PHE A 147 6.77 -35.01 -1.07
C PHE A 147 5.67 -36.03 -1.36
N HIS A 148 5.99 -37.19 -1.92
CA HIS A 148 5.00 -38.15 -2.38
C HIS A 148 5.22 -39.55 -1.80
N LYS A 149 4.13 -40.31 -1.71
CA LYS A 149 4.15 -41.74 -1.37
C LYS A 149 4.11 -42.54 -2.67
N PHE A 150 4.85 -43.64 -2.72
CA PHE A 150 4.91 -44.52 -3.88
C PHE A 150 4.50 -45.94 -3.47
N ASP A 151 3.82 -46.65 -4.38
CA ASP A 151 3.62 -48.10 -4.23
C ASP A 151 4.86 -48.90 -4.64
N SER A 152 4.78 -50.23 -4.51
CA SER A 152 5.85 -51.15 -4.92
C SER A 152 6.18 -51.10 -6.42
N LYS A 153 5.27 -50.56 -7.24
CA LYS A 153 5.46 -50.38 -8.69
C LYS A 153 5.97 -48.97 -9.05
N GLY A 154 6.22 -48.12 -8.05
CA GLY A 154 6.71 -46.76 -8.25
C GLY A 154 5.65 -45.75 -8.68
N LYS A 155 4.36 -46.07 -8.57
CA LYS A 155 3.27 -45.14 -8.85
C LYS A 155 2.97 -44.28 -7.62
N VAL A 156 2.73 -42.99 -7.83
CA VAL A 156 2.32 -42.07 -6.76
C VAL A 156 0.97 -42.50 -6.17
N THR A 157 0.93 -42.74 -4.86
CA THR A 157 -0.28 -43.15 -4.11
C THR A 157 -0.84 -42.03 -3.24
N GLY A 158 -0.05 -40.99 -2.95
CA GLY A 158 -0.51 -39.84 -2.17
C GLY A 158 0.57 -38.80 -1.95
N VAL A 159 0.20 -37.72 -1.27
CA VAL A 159 1.09 -36.63 -0.87
C VAL A 159 1.48 -36.79 0.61
N ARG A 160 2.72 -36.45 0.94
CA ARG A 160 3.24 -36.35 2.31
C ARG A 160 3.09 -34.91 2.77
N ASP A 161 1.94 -34.59 3.34
CA ASP A 161 1.57 -33.22 3.69
C ASP A 161 2.58 -32.52 4.59
N MET A 162 3.04 -33.19 5.66
CA MET A 162 3.97 -32.60 6.62
C MET A 162 5.33 -32.29 5.99
N GLU A 163 5.82 -33.11 5.06
CA GLU A 163 7.06 -32.82 4.32
C GLU A 163 6.94 -31.51 3.52
N ILE A 164 5.75 -31.23 2.96
CA ILE A 164 5.49 -29.95 2.27
C ILE A 164 5.42 -28.81 3.29
N VAL A 165 4.75 -29.01 4.42
CA VAL A 165 4.63 -28.01 5.49
C VAL A 165 6.01 -27.62 6.01
N ASP A 166 6.81 -28.60 6.42
CA ASP A 166 8.15 -28.40 6.99
C ASP A 166 9.06 -27.71 5.97
N TYR A 167 9.03 -28.18 4.70
CA TYR A 167 9.78 -27.53 3.64
C TYR A 167 9.40 -26.06 3.44
N ILE A 168 8.11 -25.73 3.44
CA ILE A 168 7.66 -24.34 3.30
C ILE A 168 8.09 -23.50 4.51
N VAL A 169 7.94 -24.01 5.73
CA VAL A 169 8.37 -23.32 6.96
C VAL A 169 9.87 -23.02 6.95
N GLU A 170 10.68 -23.95 6.47
CA GLU A 170 12.14 -23.80 6.43
C GLU A 170 12.65 -22.91 5.28
N ASN A 171 11.97 -22.93 4.12
CA ASN A 171 12.51 -22.36 2.88
C ASN A 171 11.76 -21.11 2.40
N VAL A 172 10.69 -20.72 3.09
CA VAL A 172 9.89 -19.54 2.73
C VAL A 172 9.85 -18.60 3.91
N SER A 173 10.19 -17.33 3.67
CA SER A 173 10.00 -16.26 4.64
C SER A 173 8.53 -15.81 4.64
N PHE A 174 7.78 -16.23 5.65
CA PHE A 174 6.39 -15.82 5.87
C PHE A 174 6.05 -15.94 7.37
N PHE A 175 4.97 -15.29 7.78
CA PHE A 175 4.37 -15.50 9.09
C PHE A 175 2.84 -15.53 8.99
N VAL A 176 2.16 -15.92 10.05
CA VAL A 176 0.69 -15.87 10.15
C VAL A 176 0.29 -15.01 11.34
N ARG A 177 -0.67 -14.12 11.13
CA ARG A 177 -1.30 -13.35 12.19
C ARG A 177 -2.80 -13.67 12.23
N GLY A 178 -3.26 -14.24 13.34
CA GLY A 178 -4.59 -14.81 13.41
C GLY A 178 -4.71 -15.96 12.41
N GLU A 179 -5.45 -15.74 11.32
CA GLU A 179 -5.62 -16.71 10.22
C GLU A 179 -5.04 -16.19 8.89
N ILE A 180 -4.40 -15.03 8.91
CA ILE A 180 -3.98 -14.31 7.72
C ILE A 180 -2.46 -14.47 7.57
N PRO A 181 -2.00 -15.14 6.50
CA PRO A 181 -0.58 -15.21 6.18
C PRO A 181 -0.04 -13.89 5.64
N TYR A 182 1.23 -13.65 5.90
CA TYR A 182 2.02 -12.53 5.40
C TYR A 182 3.26 -13.09 4.75
N TYR A 183 3.46 -12.81 3.46
CA TYR A 183 4.53 -13.36 2.65
C TYR A 183 5.61 -12.31 2.43
N TYR A 184 6.87 -12.66 2.68
CA TYR A 184 7.99 -11.74 2.47
C TYR A 184 8.38 -11.65 1.00
N GLU A 185 8.41 -10.44 0.47
CA GLU A 185 8.78 -10.16 -0.91
C GLU A 185 9.41 -8.77 -0.99
N HIS A 186 10.59 -8.66 -1.59
CA HIS A 186 11.28 -7.39 -1.85
C HIS A 186 11.39 -6.45 -0.64
N GLY A 187 11.69 -6.97 0.56
CA GLY A 187 11.91 -6.15 1.77
C GLY A 187 10.67 -5.88 2.62
N VAL A 188 9.52 -6.47 2.29
CA VAL A 188 8.27 -6.25 3.03
C VAL A 188 7.43 -7.50 3.10
N PHE A 189 6.69 -7.66 4.19
CA PHE A 189 5.68 -8.69 4.36
C PHE A 189 4.32 -8.22 3.85
N ILE A 190 3.84 -8.86 2.79
CA ILE A 190 2.58 -8.53 2.11
C ILE A 190 1.49 -9.48 2.57
N GLU A 191 0.31 -8.94 2.91
CA GLU A 191 -0.85 -9.72 3.31
C GLU A 191 -1.32 -10.66 2.19
N ASP A 192 -1.41 -11.96 2.47
CA ASP A 192 -1.97 -12.98 1.59
C ASP A 192 -3.35 -13.42 2.12
N ALA A 193 -4.31 -12.49 2.14
CA ALA A 193 -5.61 -12.64 2.81
C ALA A 193 -6.40 -13.92 2.45
N LYS A 194 -6.18 -14.48 1.24
CA LYS A 194 -6.84 -15.71 0.76
C LYS A 194 -5.90 -16.92 0.68
N GLY A 195 -4.64 -16.74 1.08
CA GLY A 195 -3.58 -17.75 1.01
C GLY A 195 -3.18 -18.11 -0.43
N VAL A 196 -3.39 -17.22 -1.41
CA VAL A 196 -3.16 -17.52 -2.83
C VAL A 196 -1.69 -17.80 -3.11
N LYS A 197 -0.78 -17.00 -2.53
CA LYS A 197 0.67 -17.19 -2.72
C LYS A 197 1.13 -18.50 -2.08
N LEU A 198 0.70 -18.77 -0.84
CA LEU A 198 1.06 -20.02 -0.15
C LEU A 198 0.46 -21.25 -0.83
N LYS A 199 -0.81 -21.20 -1.27
CA LYS A 199 -1.45 -22.29 -2.03
C LYS A 199 -0.74 -22.55 -3.35
N TYR A 200 -0.27 -21.51 -4.04
CA TYR A 200 0.54 -21.66 -5.24
C TYR A 200 1.88 -22.33 -4.96
N ARG A 201 2.55 -21.97 -3.86
CA ARG A 201 3.79 -22.65 -3.42
C ARG A 201 3.55 -24.13 -3.12
N ILE A 202 2.48 -24.46 -2.39
CA ILE A 202 2.06 -25.85 -2.14
C ILE A 202 1.81 -26.59 -3.45
N GLN A 203 1.09 -25.98 -4.39
CA GLN A 203 0.81 -26.57 -5.71
C GLN A 203 2.09 -26.92 -6.48
N LYS A 204 3.15 -26.11 -6.36
CA LYS A 204 4.44 -26.36 -7.02
C LYS A 204 5.22 -27.55 -6.47
N LEU A 205 4.86 -28.02 -5.27
CA LEU A 205 5.50 -29.17 -4.60
C LEU A 205 4.71 -30.48 -4.81
N ILE A 206 3.67 -30.44 -5.65
CA ILE A 206 2.82 -31.59 -5.98
C ILE A 206 2.96 -31.90 -7.47
N TYR A 207 3.08 -33.18 -7.84
CA TYR A 207 3.09 -33.56 -9.25
C TYR A 207 1.84 -33.06 -9.97
N ARG A 208 2.00 -32.58 -11.21
CA ARG A 208 0.93 -31.92 -11.97
C ARG A 208 -0.31 -32.79 -12.16
N ASP A 209 -0.16 -34.10 -12.33
CA ASP A 209 -1.25 -35.08 -12.44
C ASP A 209 -1.95 -35.36 -11.09
N ARG A 210 -1.35 -34.93 -9.98
CA ARG A 210 -1.86 -35.09 -8.60
C ARG A 210 -2.33 -33.79 -7.97
N VAL A 211 -2.14 -32.65 -8.63
CA VAL A 211 -2.67 -31.36 -8.18
C VAL A 211 -4.20 -31.41 -8.14
N ASN A 212 -4.76 -31.21 -6.95
CA ASN A 212 -6.20 -31.06 -6.75
C ASN A 212 -6.48 -30.13 -5.56
N SER A 213 -7.67 -29.52 -5.56
CA SER A 213 -8.05 -28.49 -4.58
C SER A 213 -8.08 -29.00 -3.14
N SER A 214 -8.58 -30.21 -2.91
CA SER A 214 -8.70 -30.78 -1.56
C SER A 214 -7.34 -31.02 -0.92
N THR A 215 -6.35 -31.49 -1.70
CA THR A 215 -4.97 -31.69 -1.23
C THR A 215 -4.30 -30.37 -0.88
N ILE A 216 -4.41 -29.37 -1.76
CA ILE A 216 -3.84 -28.04 -1.51
C ILE A 216 -4.44 -27.42 -0.24
N GLN A 217 -5.76 -27.49 -0.09
CA GLN A 217 -6.45 -26.90 1.06
C GLN A 217 -6.09 -27.62 2.37
N ARG A 218 -5.95 -28.96 2.35
CA ARG A 218 -5.54 -29.75 3.51
C ARG A 218 -4.12 -29.37 3.97
N VAL A 219 -3.17 -29.32 3.05
CA VAL A 219 -1.79 -28.90 3.34
C VAL A 219 -1.75 -27.44 3.83
N TYR A 220 -2.50 -26.54 3.19
CA TYR A 220 -2.57 -25.14 3.60
C TYR A 220 -3.10 -24.98 5.04
N ASN A 221 -4.14 -25.72 5.41
CA ASN A 221 -4.68 -25.68 6.78
C ASN A 221 -3.66 -26.19 7.81
N LEU A 222 -2.91 -27.24 7.49
CA LEU A 222 -1.81 -27.72 8.33
C LEU A 222 -0.69 -26.69 8.43
N LEU A 223 -0.37 -26.01 7.33
CA LEU A 223 0.67 -24.98 7.29
C LEU A 223 0.33 -23.79 8.20
N ILE A 224 -0.86 -23.20 8.08
CA ILE A 224 -1.21 -21.97 8.83
C ILE A 224 -1.48 -22.20 10.32
N THR A 225 -1.55 -23.47 10.76
CA THR A 225 -1.75 -23.85 12.17
C THR A 225 -0.44 -24.15 12.89
N GLN A 226 0.70 -24.02 12.21
CA GLN A 226 2.02 -24.21 12.81
C GLN A 226 2.33 -23.10 13.84
N PRO A 227 2.66 -23.42 15.11
CA PRO A 227 2.94 -22.40 16.13
C PRO A 227 4.13 -21.49 15.81
N GLN A 228 5.18 -22.04 15.18
CA GLN A 228 6.44 -21.34 14.92
C GLN A 228 6.34 -20.17 13.95
N ILE A 229 5.31 -20.15 13.10
CA ILE A 229 5.05 -19.07 12.13
C ILE A 229 4.08 -18.02 12.67
N TYR A 230 3.48 -18.22 13.85
CA TYR A 230 2.53 -17.27 14.42
C TYR A 230 3.25 -16.03 14.95
N ARG A 231 2.72 -14.83 14.66
CA ARG A 231 3.23 -13.55 15.17
C ARG A 231 2.12 -12.65 15.67
N ASN A 232 2.40 -11.91 16.74
CA ASN A 232 1.50 -10.91 17.31
C ASN A 232 1.72 -9.52 16.71
N SER A 233 0.74 -8.63 16.86
CA SER A 233 0.80 -7.26 16.34
C SER A 233 2.00 -6.45 16.84
N TYR A 234 2.43 -6.66 18.09
CA TYR A 234 3.56 -5.92 18.68
C TYR A 234 4.92 -6.43 18.20
N GLU A 235 4.96 -7.53 17.44
CA GLU A 235 6.16 -8.11 16.83
C GLU A 235 6.43 -7.55 15.43
N LEU A 236 5.52 -6.77 14.87
CA LEU A 236 5.65 -6.22 13.53
C LEU A 236 6.46 -4.93 13.53
N ASN A 237 7.11 -4.62 12.39
CA ASN A 237 7.92 -3.42 12.20
C ASN A 237 8.96 -3.22 13.32
N LYS A 238 9.78 -4.24 13.59
CA LYS A 238 10.79 -4.27 14.66
C LYS A 238 12.10 -3.58 14.31
N GLN A 239 12.24 -3.00 13.13
CA GLN A 239 13.32 -2.08 12.84
C GLN A 239 13.24 -0.85 13.77
N PRO A 240 14.37 -0.16 14.03
CA PRO A 240 14.35 1.13 14.72
C PRO A 240 13.33 2.10 14.12
N ALA A 241 12.60 2.83 14.97
CA ALA A 241 11.45 3.64 14.52
C ALA A 241 11.83 4.79 13.57
N HIS A 242 13.08 5.25 13.62
CA HIS A 242 13.65 6.28 12.75
C HIS A 242 14.11 5.73 11.39
N TRP A 243 14.00 4.42 11.14
CA TRP A 243 14.29 3.85 9.82
C TRP A 243 13.09 3.96 8.89
N ILE A 244 13.37 4.19 7.62
CA ILE A 244 12.38 4.16 6.53
C ILE A 244 12.67 2.94 5.65
N ASN A 245 11.66 2.12 5.40
CA ASN A 245 11.77 0.99 4.47
C ASN A 245 11.45 1.44 3.04
N PHE A 246 12.45 1.56 2.18
CA PHE A 246 12.28 1.86 0.76
C PHE A 246 12.33 0.56 -0.07
N ARG A 247 12.09 0.63 -1.39
CA ARG A 247 12.10 -0.57 -2.24
C ARG A 247 13.46 -1.26 -2.34
N ASN A 248 14.54 -0.50 -2.23
CA ASN A 248 15.91 -0.99 -2.40
C ASN A 248 16.58 -1.37 -1.08
N ALA A 249 16.27 -0.70 0.03
CA ALA A 249 16.88 -0.94 1.33
C ALA A 249 16.07 -0.26 2.46
N TYR A 250 16.40 -0.61 3.71
CA TYR A 250 16.11 0.27 4.83
C TYR A 250 17.07 1.46 4.78
N TYR A 251 16.59 2.64 5.18
CA TYR A 251 17.41 3.83 5.36
C TYR A 251 17.32 4.29 6.80
N ASP A 252 18.48 4.38 7.46
CA ASP A 252 18.59 4.97 8.78
C ASP A 252 18.75 6.48 8.65
N VAL A 253 17.74 7.23 9.09
CA VAL A 253 17.71 8.69 8.97
C VAL A 253 18.77 9.38 9.84
N LEU A 254 19.16 8.77 10.96
CA LEU A 254 20.15 9.34 11.88
C LEU A 254 21.57 9.16 11.33
N SER A 255 21.95 7.91 11.03
CA SER A 255 23.29 7.61 10.51
C SER A 255 23.47 8.02 9.04
N GLY A 256 22.38 8.03 8.27
CA GLY A 256 22.39 8.28 6.83
C GLY A 256 22.78 7.06 5.99
N GLU A 257 22.75 5.86 6.57
CA GLU A 257 23.19 4.63 5.92
C GLU A 257 22.03 3.82 5.32
N LEU A 258 22.30 3.17 4.18
CA LEU A 258 21.41 2.15 3.60
C LEU A 258 21.74 0.78 4.21
N ILE A 259 20.71 0.06 4.64
CA ILE A 259 20.80 -1.20 5.35
C ILE A 259 20.02 -2.26 4.57
N GLU A 260 20.65 -3.40 4.30
CA GLU A 260 20.05 -4.49 3.54
C GLU A 260 18.76 -5.00 4.20
N HIS A 261 17.80 -5.37 3.36
CA HIS A 261 16.53 -5.91 3.82
C HIS A 261 16.68 -7.27 4.50
N ASP A 262 16.29 -7.31 5.76
CA ASP A 262 16.24 -8.52 6.58
C ASP A 262 14.79 -8.84 7.01
N PRO A 263 14.27 -10.05 6.70
CA PRO A 263 12.94 -10.48 7.14
C PRO A 263 12.75 -10.50 8.65
N LYS A 264 13.83 -10.54 9.46
CA LYS A 264 13.72 -10.59 10.93
C LYS A 264 12.97 -9.41 11.53
N TYR A 265 12.93 -8.27 10.84
CA TYR A 265 12.24 -7.07 11.32
C TYR A 265 10.72 -7.12 11.13
N LEU A 266 10.19 -8.13 10.42
CA LEU A 266 8.74 -8.32 10.22
C LEU A 266 8.04 -7.05 9.71
N THR A 267 8.72 -6.33 8.81
CA THR A 267 8.25 -5.05 8.28
C THR A 267 7.05 -5.25 7.36
N ILE A 268 5.94 -4.58 7.64
CA ILE A 268 4.71 -4.61 6.83
C ILE A 268 4.46 -3.29 6.08
N ASN A 269 5.31 -2.29 6.30
CA ASN A 269 5.25 -1.00 5.62
C ASN A 269 6.50 -0.79 4.76
N GLN A 270 6.29 -0.38 3.51
CA GLN A 270 7.36 -0.01 2.59
C GLN A 270 6.93 1.17 1.74
N ILE A 271 7.77 2.21 1.67
CA ILE A 271 7.61 3.32 0.75
C ILE A 271 7.85 2.80 -0.67
N PRO A 272 6.89 2.93 -1.60
CA PRO A 272 6.94 2.30 -2.92
C PRO A 272 7.91 2.96 -3.91
N PHE A 273 9.01 3.52 -3.41
CA PHE A 273 10.08 4.16 -4.17
C PHE A 273 11.44 3.63 -3.68
N PRO A 274 12.44 3.51 -4.56
CA PRO A 274 13.82 3.37 -4.10
C PRO A 274 14.33 4.72 -3.57
N TYR A 275 15.37 4.68 -2.74
CA TYR A 275 16.04 5.87 -2.22
C TYR A 275 17.56 5.73 -2.34
N TYR A 276 18.21 6.70 -2.96
CA TYR A 276 19.65 6.72 -3.24
C TYR A 276 20.26 8.00 -2.66
N PRO A 277 20.77 7.97 -1.42
CA PRO A 277 21.36 9.14 -0.75
C PRO A 277 22.45 9.84 -1.58
N GLU A 278 23.17 9.08 -2.39
CA GLU A 278 24.24 9.54 -3.29
C GLU A 278 23.73 10.44 -4.44
N ASP A 279 22.48 10.30 -4.86
CA ASP A 279 21.89 11.08 -5.96
C ASP A 279 21.37 12.45 -5.50
N ARG A 280 21.51 12.78 -4.21
CA ARG A 280 20.94 13.97 -3.57
C ARG A 280 21.15 15.25 -4.38
N GLU A 281 22.39 15.57 -4.77
CA GLU A 281 22.69 16.84 -5.45
C GLU A 281 21.91 16.96 -6.77
N LYS A 282 21.89 15.89 -7.57
CA LYS A 282 21.19 15.82 -8.85
C LYS A 282 19.67 15.88 -8.68
N VAL A 283 19.14 15.15 -7.70
CA VAL A 283 17.68 15.08 -7.47
C VAL A 283 17.14 16.44 -7.00
N LEU A 284 17.90 17.17 -6.20
CA LEU A 284 17.51 18.50 -5.71
C LEU A 284 17.33 19.54 -6.83
N GLU A 285 17.94 19.35 -7.99
CA GLU A 285 17.69 20.21 -9.17
C GLU A 285 16.30 19.98 -9.77
N GLY A 286 15.75 18.77 -9.67
CA GLY A 286 14.53 18.32 -10.38
C GLY A 286 13.18 18.81 -9.82
N GLY A 287 13.13 19.44 -8.64
CA GLY A 287 11.89 19.82 -7.95
C GLY A 287 11.20 21.11 -8.40
N ALA A 288 11.28 21.49 -9.68
CA ALA A 288 10.85 22.81 -10.13
C ALA A 288 9.36 23.07 -9.93
N ASN A 289 8.49 22.08 -10.20
CA ASN A 289 7.04 22.22 -10.03
C ASN A 289 6.66 22.21 -8.54
N ILE A 290 7.30 21.37 -7.74
CA ILE A 290 7.11 21.34 -6.28
C ILE A 290 7.52 22.67 -5.66
N ARG A 291 8.69 23.23 -6.02
CA ARG A 291 9.13 24.55 -5.52
C ARG A 291 8.13 25.64 -5.89
N LYS A 292 7.72 25.70 -7.16
CA LYS A 292 6.70 26.67 -7.62
C LYS A 292 5.38 26.52 -6.86
N TYR A 293 4.95 25.28 -6.61
CA TYR A 293 3.74 25.00 -5.83
C TYR A 293 3.87 25.49 -4.39
N LEU A 294 4.97 25.18 -3.71
CA LEU A 294 5.22 25.63 -2.34
C LEU A 294 5.32 27.16 -2.28
N ASP A 295 6.06 27.80 -3.17
CA ASP A 295 6.23 29.26 -3.16
C ASP A 295 4.92 30.02 -3.40
N SER A 296 3.98 29.42 -4.14
CA SER A 296 2.64 30.01 -4.35
C SER A 296 1.66 29.69 -3.22
N SER A 297 1.67 28.46 -2.71
CA SER A 297 0.63 27.98 -1.77
C SER A 297 1.03 28.12 -0.30
N ILE A 298 2.34 28.14 -0.01
CA ILE A 298 2.97 28.17 1.31
C ILE A 298 4.23 29.07 1.20
N PRO A 299 4.08 30.40 1.00
CA PRO A 299 5.23 31.27 0.69
C PRO A 299 6.23 31.40 1.85
N ASP A 300 5.77 31.25 3.10
CA ASP A 300 6.63 31.31 4.27
C ASP A 300 7.56 30.10 4.34
N LYS A 301 8.88 30.35 4.42
CA LYS A 301 9.89 29.29 4.39
C LYS A 301 9.92 28.43 5.64
N ILE A 302 9.51 28.96 6.79
CA ILE A 302 9.39 28.18 8.04
C ILE A 302 8.19 27.23 7.95
N GLU A 303 7.09 27.66 7.35
CA GLU A 303 5.95 26.79 7.06
C GLU A 303 6.27 25.73 6.00
N GLN A 304 7.06 26.05 4.97
CA GLN A 304 7.57 25.06 4.03
C GLN A 304 8.45 24.01 4.75
N GLN A 305 9.31 24.43 5.68
CA GLN A 305 10.12 23.52 6.49
C GLN A 305 9.22 22.63 7.36
N MET A 306 8.27 23.21 8.09
CA MET A 306 7.29 22.45 8.90
C MET A 306 6.53 21.41 8.06
N PHE A 307 6.16 21.76 6.82
CA PHE A 307 5.55 20.82 5.87
C PHE A 307 6.48 19.64 5.54
N TRP A 308 7.75 19.92 5.20
CA TRP A 308 8.72 18.87 4.88
C TRP A 308 9.06 17.98 6.06
N GLU A 309 9.19 18.55 7.25
CA GLU A 309 9.41 17.81 8.50
C GLU A 309 8.26 16.85 8.81
N TYR A 310 7.01 17.35 8.70
CA TYR A 310 5.84 16.51 8.92
C TYR A 310 5.69 15.44 7.82
N PHE A 311 6.01 15.76 6.57
CA PHE A 311 6.03 14.79 5.47
C PHE A 311 7.06 13.70 5.71
N GLY A 312 8.30 14.06 6.09
CA GLY A 312 9.33 13.12 6.49
C GLY A 312 8.84 12.18 7.58
N TYR A 313 8.26 12.75 8.62
CA TYR A 313 7.70 11.99 9.74
C TYR A 313 6.66 10.97 9.29
N CYS A 314 5.79 11.30 8.32
CA CYS A 314 4.80 10.38 7.74
C CYS A 314 5.39 9.09 7.14
N MET A 315 6.68 9.04 6.80
CA MET A 315 7.34 7.84 6.26
C MET A 315 7.78 6.84 7.33
N THR A 316 7.71 7.20 8.61
CA THR A 316 8.22 6.39 9.73
C THR A 316 7.12 5.66 10.49
N THR A 317 7.46 4.76 11.41
CA THR A 317 6.52 4.22 12.41
C THR A 317 6.58 4.97 13.73
N ASP A 318 7.41 6.00 13.81
CA ASP A 318 7.61 6.78 15.03
C ASP A 318 6.37 7.63 15.36
N THR A 319 6.09 7.75 16.66
CA THR A 319 4.99 8.52 17.24
C THR A 319 5.44 9.47 18.34
N GLN A 320 6.75 9.62 18.58
CA GLN A 320 7.27 10.33 19.77
C GLN A 320 6.84 11.81 19.83
N PHE A 321 6.69 12.48 18.68
CA PHE A 321 6.32 13.90 18.64
C PHE A 321 4.82 14.14 18.84
N GLN A 322 3.98 13.10 18.67
CA GLN A 322 2.53 13.15 18.92
C GLN A 322 1.77 14.27 18.21
N LYS A 323 2.29 14.79 17.08
CA LYS A 323 1.64 15.84 16.28
C LYS A 323 0.75 15.28 15.17
N PHE A 324 -0.25 16.06 14.76
CA PHE A 324 -0.98 15.90 13.51
C PHE A 324 -1.13 17.21 12.75
N LEU A 325 -1.26 17.13 11.42
CA LEU A 325 -1.30 18.30 10.54
C LEU A 325 -2.71 18.55 9.99
N MET A 326 -3.14 19.81 10.09
CA MET A 326 -4.36 20.33 9.48
C MET A 326 -4.01 21.37 8.41
N LEU A 327 -4.44 21.12 7.18
CA LEU A 327 -4.38 22.10 6.10
C LEU A 327 -5.69 22.90 6.09
N LYS A 328 -5.61 24.19 6.42
CA LYS A 328 -6.76 25.12 6.42
C LYS A 328 -6.68 26.02 5.19
N GLY A 329 -7.83 26.47 4.69
CA GLY A 329 -7.90 27.49 3.63
C GLY A 329 -9.04 27.26 2.66
N ASN A 330 -9.42 28.25 1.86
CA ASN A 330 -10.55 28.12 0.93
C ASN A 330 -10.29 27.19 -0.25
N GLY A 331 -11.31 26.94 -1.09
CA GLY A 331 -11.16 26.19 -2.33
C GLY A 331 -10.16 26.85 -3.28
N GLY A 332 -9.31 26.06 -3.94
CA GLY A 332 -8.35 26.56 -4.94
C GLY A 332 -7.01 27.07 -4.38
N THR A 333 -6.70 26.74 -3.13
CA THR A 333 -5.46 27.12 -2.43
C THR A 333 -4.36 26.06 -2.49
N GLY A 334 -4.59 24.94 -3.18
CA GLY A 334 -3.59 23.90 -3.34
C GLY A 334 -3.53 22.83 -2.22
N LYS A 335 -4.42 22.84 -1.20
CA LYS A 335 -4.46 21.80 -0.15
C LYS A 335 -4.50 20.36 -0.70
N SER A 336 -5.37 20.11 -1.68
CA SER A 336 -5.51 18.77 -2.28
C SER A 336 -4.29 18.34 -3.09
N VAL A 337 -3.38 19.27 -3.41
CA VAL A 337 -2.12 19.00 -4.10
C VAL A 337 -1.08 18.47 -3.10
N ALA A 338 -0.93 19.12 -1.94
CA ALA A 338 -0.11 18.63 -0.82
C ALA A 338 -0.54 17.23 -0.35
N VAL A 339 -1.84 17.02 -0.08
CA VAL A 339 -2.36 15.71 0.35
C VAL A 339 -2.06 14.64 -0.70
N ALA A 340 -2.25 14.95 -1.99
CA ALA A 340 -2.00 14.00 -3.07
C ALA A 340 -0.50 13.67 -3.24
N LEU A 341 0.41 14.61 -2.98
CA LEU A 341 1.85 14.37 -3.01
C LEU A 341 2.27 13.42 -1.88
N ILE A 342 1.83 13.71 -0.64
CA ILE A 342 2.15 12.87 0.52
C ILE A 342 1.58 11.46 0.32
N GLN A 343 0.30 11.33 -0.05
CA GLN A 343 -0.31 10.02 -0.32
C GLN A 343 0.40 9.26 -1.45
N HIS A 344 0.88 9.96 -2.49
CA HIS A 344 1.59 9.34 -3.59
C HIS A 344 2.92 8.73 -3.12
N VAL A 345 3.71 9.49 -2.35
CA VAL A 345 4.99 9.02 -1.80
C VAL A 345 4.78 7.90 -0.79
N ILE A 346 3.86 8.07 0.17
CA ILE A 346 3.60 7.04 1.21
C ILE A 346 3.02 5.76 0.60
N GLY A 347 2.20 5.88 -0.45
CA GLY A 347 1.59 4.76 -1.15
C GLY A 347 0.26 4.29 -0.55
N ASN A 348 -0.59 3.74 -1.40
CA ASN A 348 -1.95 3.32 -1.03
C ASN A 348 -1.96 2.23 0.05
N GLU A 349 -1.01 1.30 0.01
CA GLU A 349 -0.92 0.20 0.99
C GLU A 349 -0.60 0.71 2.41
N ASN A 350 0.03 1.88 2.54
CA ASN A 350 0.38 2.50 3.81
C ASN A 350 -0.60 3.59 4.25
N THR A 351 -1.65 3.86 3.46
CA THR A 351 -2.57 4.98 3.68
C THR A 351 -3.99 4.51 4.05
N SER A 352 -4.63 5.25 4.96
CA SER A 352 -6.08 5.21 5.22
C SER A 352 -6.70 6.60 5.05
N SER A 353 -8.03 6.69 5.02
CA SER A 353 -8.78 7.93 4.78
C SER A 353 -9.95 8.12 5.75
N ILE A 354 -9.72 7.87 7.04
CA ILE A 354 -10.73 8.02 8.09
C ILE A 354 -10.82 9.50 8.47
N SER A 355 -12.03 10.06 8.48
CA SER A 355 -12.23 11.45 8.89
C SER A 355 -11.99 11.64 10.38
N LEU A 356 -11.70 12.87 10.78
CA LEU A 356 -11.46 13.23 12.17
C LEU A 356 -12.66 12.89 13.08
N GLN A 357 -13.89 13.06 12.58
CA GLN A 357 -15.12 12.73 13.30
C GLN A 357 -15.36 11.21 13.37
N ASP A 358 -14.96 10.47 12.33
CA ASP A 358 -15.14 9.02 12.27
C ASP A 358 -14.12 8.27 13.13
N LEU A 359 -13.03 8.89 13.57
CA LEU A 359 -12.09 8.28 14.51
C LEU A 359 -12.79 7.79 15.78
N ASN A 360 -13.80 8.53 16.25
CA ASN A 360 -14.60 8.16 17.43
C ASN A 360 -15.59 7.01 17.19
N LYS A 361 -15.83 6.61 15.93
CA LYS A 361 -16.79 5.55 15.62
C LYS A 361 -16.15 4.18 15.76
N ARG A 362 -16.91 3.26 16.37
CA ARG A 362 -16.54 1.83 16.46
C ARG A 362 -16.24 1.28 15.05
N PHE A 363 -15.22 0.43 14.95
CA PHE A 363 -14.69 -0.16 13.70
C PHE A 363 -13.92 0.75 12.74
N TYR A 364 -14.09 2.08 12.81
CA TYR A 364 -13.38 2.98 11.87
C TYR A 364 -11.89 3.04 12.19
N ALA A 365 -11.54 3.14 13.48
CA ALA A 365 -10.16 3.12 13.93
C ALA A 365 -9.37 1.92 13.39
N THR A 366 -10.00 0.73 13.29
CA THR A 366 -9.43 -0.50 12.68
C THR A 366 -8.77 -0.26 11.32
N GLY A 367 -9.25 0.71 10.52
CA GLY A 367 -8.67 1.03 9.21
C GLY A 367 -7.29 1.68 9.25
N MET A 368 -6.87 2.25 10.39
CA MET A 368 -5.51 2.77 10.59
C MET A 368 -4.51 1.69 11.02
N TYR A 369 -4.99 0.48 11.29
CA TYR A 369 -4.12 -0.62 11.68
C TYR A 369 -3.09 -0.91 10.59
N GLY A 370 -1.81 -0.89 10.95
CA GLY A 370 -0.73 -1.18 10.01
C GLY A 370 -0.43 -0.05 9.02
N LYS A 371 -0.96 1.17 9.20
CA LYS A 371 -0.82 2.29 8.25
C LYS A 371 0.17 3.33 8.75
N LEU A 372 0.94 3.93 7.83
CA LEU A 372 1.87 5.04 8.13
C LEU A 372 1.17 6.40 8.08
N LEU A 373 0.11 6.53 7.27
CA LEU A 373 -0.61 7.77 7.04
C LEU A 373 -2.13 7.55 7.12
N ASN A 374 -2.83 8.43 7.83
CA ASN A 374 -4.26 8.61 7.66
C ASN A 374 -4.51 10.00 7.07
N ALA A 375 -4.86 10.07 5.80
CA ALA A 375 -5.09 11.32 5.08
C ALA A 375 -6.55 11.43 4.65
N CYS A 376 -7.28 12.40 5.19
CA CYS A 376 -8.68 12.66 4.85
C CYS A 376 -8.84 14.13 4.43
N ALA A 377 -9.21 14.33 3.17
CA ALA A 377 -9.41 15.65 2.61
C ALA A 377 -10.84 16.15 2.84
N ASP A 378 -10.97 17.45 3.01
CA ASP A 378 -12.21 18.22 3.10
C ASP A 378 -13.14 17.72 4.21
N ILE A 379 -12.58 17.61 5.42
CA ILE A 379 -13.36 17.27 6.61
C ILE A 379 -14.39 18.38 6.92
N PRO A 380 -15.58 18.02 7.42
CA PRO A 380 -16.59 19.02 7.73
C PRO A 380 -16.20 19.87 8.96
N CYS A 381 -16.67 21.12 9.00
CA CYS A 381 -16.59 22.04 10.15
C CYS A 381 -17.54 21.61 11.30
N LYS A 382 -17.87 20.33 11.41
CA LYS A 382 -18.69 19.81 12.51
C LYS A 382 -17.84 19.67 13.74
N ALA A 383 -18.41 20.06 14.86
CA ALA A 383 -17.77 19.93 16.15
C ALA A 383 -17.43 18.47 16.49
N MET A 384 -16.36 18.30 17.25
CA MET A 384 -15.97 16.99 17.79
C MET A 384 -16.61 16.74 19.14
N ASP A 385 -17.26 15.59 19.27
CA ASP A 385 -17.92 15.17 20.52
C ASP A 385 -16.91 14.70 21.57
N THR A 386 -15.82 14.02 21.19
CA THR A 386 -14.78 13.58 22.16
C THR A 386 -13.38 13.58 21.55
N THR A 387 -12.37 13.96 22.33
CA THR A 387 -10.94 14.04 21.94
C THR A 387 -10.10 12.88 22.46
N ASP A 388 -10.65 12.01 23.31
CA ASP A 388 -9.88 10.90 23.90
C ASP A 388 -9.37 9.92 22.84
N VAL A 389 -10.07 9.77 21.71
CA VAL A 389 -9.58 8.95 20.60
C VAL A 389 -8.45 9.62 19.85
N LEU A 390 -8.34 10.95 19.83
CA LEU A 390 -7.19 11.63 19.23
C LEU A 390 -5.89 11.31 19.97
N LYS A 391 -5.92 11.27 21.32
CA LYS A 391 -4.77 10.84 22.13
C LYS A 391 -4.30 9.44 21.73
N LYS A 392 -5.26 8.52 21.56
CA LYS A 392 -5.02 7.14 21.10
C LYS A 392 -4.51 7.09 19.65
N ALA A 393 -5.09 7.90 18.77
CA ALA A 393 -4.81 7.90 17.33
C ALA A 393 -3.43 8.45 16.99
N VAL A 394 -2.92 9.42 17.75
CA VAL A 394 -1.54 9.93 17.59
C VAL A 394 -0.48 9.05 18.28
N GLY A 395 -0.87 7.89 18.81
CA GLY A 395 0.06 6.89 19.33
C GLY A 395 0.45 7.03 20.80
N GLU A 396 -0.32 7.72 21.65
CA GLU A 396 -0.09 7.64 23.11
C GLU A 396 -0.61 6.34 23.71
N ASP A 397 -1.75 5.85 23.22
CA ASP A 397 -2.51 4.76 23.83
C ASP A 397 -2.91 3.71 22.78
N THR A 398 -3.39 2.56 23.24
CA THR A 398 -3.88 1.50 22.35
C THR A 398 -5.29 1.77 21.85
N LEU A 399 -5.50 1.52 20.56
CA LEU A 399 -6.80 1.45 19.90
C LEU A 399 -7.30 0.01 19.84
N LEU A 400 -8.62 -0.14 19.72
CA LEU A 400 -9.27 -1.42 19.52
C LEU A 400 -9.37 -1.74 18.03
N TYR A 401 -8.74 -2.84 17.62
CA TYR A 401 -8.95 -3.48 16.33
C TYR A 401 -10.13 -4.43 16.44
N GLU A 402 -11.24 -4.09 15.79
CA GLU A 402 -12.43 -4.92 15.79
C GLU A 402 -12.88 -5.21 14.34
N LYS A 403 -13.17 -6.48 14.05
CA LYS A 403 -13.78 -6.95 12.80
C LYS A 403 -15.03 -7.74 13.12
N LYS A 404 -16.07 -7.60 12.29
CA LYS A 404 -17.35 -8.30 12.48
C LYS A 404 -17.12 -9.82 12.53
N GLY A 405 -17.54 -10.45 13.64
CA GLY A 405 -17.43 -11.90 13.84
C GLY A 405 -16.03 -12.40 14.20
N LYS A 406 -15.12 -11.53 14.66
CA LYS A 406 -13.80 -11.89 15.20
C LYS A 406 -13.57 -11.23 16.55
N ASP A 407 -12.71 -11.83 17.37
CA ASP A 407 -12.30 -11.26 18.64
C ASP A 407 -11.58 -9.93 18.44
N ALA A 408 -11.82 -9.00 19.35
CA ALA A 408 -11.19 -7.69 19.32
C ALA A 408 -9.75 -7.77 19.84
N VAL A 409 -8.84 -7.05 19.21
CA VAL A 409 -7.41 -7.04 19.54
C VAL A 409 -6.97 -5.60 19.77
N PHE A 410 -6.07 -5.35 20.72
CA PHE A 410 -5.51 -4.02 20.93
C PHE A 410 -4.28 -3.80 20.04
N TYR A 411 -4.11 -2.58 19.54
CA TYR A 411 -2.91 -2.18 18.80
C TYR A 411 -2.56 -0.72 19.06
N LYS A 412 -1.30 -0.36 18.83
CA LYS A 412 -0.85 1.03 18.88
C LYS A 412 -0.88 1.61 17.47
N ALA A 413 -1.62 2.70 17.26
CA ALA A 413 -1.57 3.40 15.98
C ALA A 413 -0.26 4.18 15.85
N TYR A 414 0.29 4.16 14.65
CA TYR A 414 1.45 4.97 14.26
C TYR A 414 1.21 5.77 12.97
N ALA A 415 -0.04 5.73 12.48
CA ALA A 415 -0.44 6.52 11.33
C ALA A 415 -0.38 8.00 11.69
N LYS A 416 0.41 8.78 10.94
CA LYS A 416 0.40 10.23 11.04
C LYS A 416 -0.92 10.74 10.47
N LEU A 417 -1.60 11.63 11.19
CA LEU A 417 -2.91 12.12 10.77
C LEU A 417 -2.75 13.39 9.95
N LEU A 418 -3.33 13.42 8.76
CA LEU A 418 -3.32 14.56 7.84
C LEU A 418 -4.75 14.87 7.44
N PHE A 419 -5.20 16.08 7.73
CA PHE A 419 -6.54 16.52 7.41
C PHE A 419 -6.51 17.80 6.57
N SER A 420 -7.50 18.00 5.71
CA SER A 420 -7.75 19.31 5.10
C SER A 420 -9.16 19.79 5.37
N THR A 421 -9.32 21.09 5.57
CA THR A 421 -10.62 21.74 5.78
C THR A 421 -10.62 23.15 5.22
N ASN A 422 -11.81 23.69 4.95
CA ASN A 422 -11.96 25.12 4.68
C ASN A 422 -12.02 25.92 5.98
N GLU A 423 -12.70 25.37 6.98
CA GLU A 423 -12.88 25.99 8.30
C GLU A 423 -12.53 24.98 9.40
N MET A 424 -11.89 25.45 10.46
CA MET A 424 -11.45 24.57 11.55
C MET A 424 -12.67 24.06 12.32
N PRO A 425 -12.81 22.74 12.55
CA PRO A 425 -13.87 22.22 13.38
C PRO A 425 -13.70 22.71 14.82
N GLN A 426 -14.77 23.22 15.41
CA GLN A 426 -14.76 23.63 16.82
C GLN A 426 -14.72 22.41 17.73
N ASN A 427 -13.94 22.49 18.82
CA ASN A 427 -13.95 21.47 19.85
C ASN A 427 -14.92 21.91 20.96
N LEU A 428 -16.08 21.24 21.07
CA LEU A 428 -17.17 21.70 21.96
C LEU A 428 -17.06 21.15 23.39
N GLU A 429 -16.42 20.00 23.60
CA GLU A 429 -16.39 19.35 24.91
C GLU A 429 -15.04 19.47 25.62
N ASP A 430 -13.93 19.34 24.89
CA ASP A 430 -12.63 19.23 25.53
C ASP A 430 -11.86 20.55 25.53
N LYS A 431 -11.93 21.25 26.68
CA LYS A 431 -11.10 22.43 26.99
C LYS A 431 -9.67 22.04 27.38
N SER A 432 -9.31 20.75 27.32
CA SER A 432 -7.97 20.31 27.65
C SER A 432 -6.97 20.73 26.57
N ASP A 433 -5.78 21.10 27.03
CA ASP A 433 -4.62 21.46 26.21
C ASP A 433 -4.16 20.32 25.29
N ALA A 434 -4.68 19.10 25.48
CA ALA A 434 -4.26 17.90 24.76
C ALA A 434 -4.56 17.96 23.26
N PHE A 435 -5.70 18.49 22.83
CA PHE A 435 -5.97 18.63 21.39
C PHE A 435 -5.01 19.64 20.75
N TYR A 436 -4.96 20.85 21.31
CA TYR A 436 -4.21 21.98 20.78
C TYR A 436 -2.70 21.72 20.76
N ARG A 437 -2.13 21.08 21.79
CA ARG A 437 -0.69 20.75 21.82
C ARG A 437 -0.25 19.77 20.73
N ARG A 438 -1.18 19.03 20.12
CA ARG A 438 -0.87 18.05 19.06
C ARG A 438 -1.13 18.61 17.66
N LEU A 439 -1.81 19.74 17.55
CA LEU A 439 -2.26 20.30 16.29
C LEU A 439 -1.16 21.16 15.67
N LEU A 440 -0.76 20.85 14.44
CA LEU A 440 -0.06 21.75 13.53
C LEU A 440 -1.08 22.29 12.53
N VAL A 441 -1.07 23.60 12.29
CA VAL A 441 -1.94 24.24 11.30
C VAL A 441 -1.09 24.84 10.20
N LEU A 442 -1.38 24.45 8.96
CA LEU A 442 -0.83 25.11 7.79
C LEU A 442 -1.98 25.85 7.09
N ASP A 443 -1.99 27.17 7.26
CA ASP A 443 -3.08 28.03 6.79
C ASP A 443 -2.82 28.54 5.36
N MET A 444 -3.32 27.77 4.39
CA MET A 444 -3.16 27.99 2.97
C MET A 444 -4.20 28.99 2.45
N ASN A 445 -4.04 30.27 2.75
CA ASN A 445 -4.99 31.32 2.34
C ASN A 445 -4.70 31.95 0.96
N GLN A 446 -3.64 31.52 0.29
CA GLN A 446 -3.28 32.05 -1.04
C GLN A 446 -4.18 31.43 -2.11
N MET A 447 -5.15 32.21 -2.59
CA MET A 447 -6.01 31.78 -3.69
C MET A 447 -5.24 31.87 -5.00
N ILE A 448 -5.06 30.72 -5.67
CA ILE A 448 -4.42 30.68 -6.98
C ILE A 448 -5.44 31.15 -8.03
N PRO A 449 -5.17 32.23 -8.79
CA PRO A 449 -6.04 32.71 -9.86
C PRO A 449 -6.35 31.61 -10.87
N GLY A 450 -7.58 31.57 -11.42
CA GLY A 450 -8.01 30.51 -12.33
C GLY A 450 -7.10 30.30 -13.53
N GLU A 451 -6.54 31.38 -14.07
CA GLU A 451 -5.62 31.39 -15.22
C GLU A 451 -4.24 30.79 -14.89
N GLU A 452 -3.81 30.87 -13.62
CA GLU A 452 -2.55 30.30 -13.14
C GLU A 452 -2.69 28.85 -12.67
N ARG A 453 -3.92 28.33 -12.58
CA ARG A 453 -4.18 26.95 -12.14
C ARG A 453 -3.76 25.96 -13.21
N ASP A 454 -2.65 25.30 -12.93
CA ASP A 454 -2.21 24.16 -13.72
C ASP A 454 -3.05 22.91 -13.37
N ILE A 455 -3.96 22.53 -14.27
CA ILE A 455 -4.81 21.34 -14.13
C ILE A 455 -4.02 20.03 -14.03
N ARG A 456 -2.77 20.00 -14.52
CA ARG A 456 -1.86 18.83 -14.46
C ARG A 456 -0.85 18.94 -13.33
N LEU A 457 -0.97 19.93 -12.44
CA LEU A 457 0.00 20.14 -11.35
C LEU A 457 0.20 18.87 -10.52
N LYS A 458 -0.90 18.16 -10.19
CA LYS A 458 -0.84 16.90 -9.44
C LYS A 458 -0.02 15.82 -10.15
N GLU A 459 -0.07 15.75 -11.47
CA GLU A 459 0.72 14.78 -12.25
C GLU A 459 2.19 15.20 -12.28
N LYS A 460 2.45 16.50 -12.49
CA LYS A 460 3.81 17.06 -12.55
C LYS A 460 4.57 16.88 -11.24
N ILE A 461 3.96 17.22 -10.11
CA ILE A 461 4.63 17.05 -8.81
C ILE A 461 4.81 15.58 -8.41
N LYS A 462 3.91 14.69 -8.86
CA LYS A 462 4.08 13.25 -8.65
C LYS A 462 5.26 12.71 -9.47
N ALA A 463 5.51 13.27 -10.65
CA ALA A 463 6.71 12.96 -11.42
C ALA A 463 8.00 13.45 -10.72
N GLU A 464 7.89 14.41 -9.80
CA GLU A 464 8.99 14.90 -8.94
C GLU A 464 9.01 14.23 -7.55
N ALA A 465 8.42 13.04 -7.40
CA ALA A 465 8.37 12.32 -6.12
C ALA A 465 9.75 12.10 -5.49
N ASP A 466 10.78 11.87 -6.31
CA ASP A 466 12.15 11.67 -5.83
C ASP A 466 12.70 12.92 -5.12
N TYR A 467 12.43 14.11 -5.68
CA TYR A 467 12.73 15.39 -5.01
C TYR A 467 12.00 15.52 -3.68
N ALA A 468 10.70 15.19 -3.66
CA ALA A 468 9.90 15.27 -2.45
C ALA A 468 10.43 14.34 -1.34
N ILE A 469 10.81 13.10 -1.69
CA ILE A 469 11.40 12.14 -0.75
C ILE A 469 12.70 12.68 -0.18
N HIS A 470 13.61 13.18 -1.01
CA HIS A 470 14.88 13.75 -0.55
C HIS A 470 14.68 14.93 0.39
N MET A 471 13.81 15.88 0.05
CA MET A 471 13.50 17.03 0.91
C MET A 471 12.91 16.59 2.26
N ALA A 472 11.97 15.64 2.23
CA ALA A 472 11.33 15.12 3.43
C ALA A 472 12.30 14.33 4.33
N VAL A 473 13.21 13.54 3.76
CA VAL A 473 14.24 12.80 4.52
C VAL A 473 15.25 13.75 5.16
N ILE A 474 15.70 14.78 4.42
CA ILE A 474 16.61 15.80 4.96
C ILE A 474 15.95 16.51 6.14
N ALA A 475 14.71 16.98 5.97
CA ALA A 475 13.99 17.67 7.03
C ALA A 475 13.74 16.76 8.24
N LEU A 476 13.44 15.48 8.03
CA LEU A 476 13.26 14.52 9.12
C LEU A 476 14.54 14.29 9.93
N LYS A 477 15.71 14.31 9.29
CA LYS A 477 16.97 14.23 10.02
C LYS A 477 17.12 15.40 10.99
N ASP A 478 16.84 16.61 10.53
CA ASP A 478 16.88 17.82 11.38
C ASP A 478 15.91 17.71 12.57
N VAL A 479 14.72 17.12 12.36
CA VAL A 479 13.75 16.86 13.42
C VAL A 479 14.32 15.93 14.49
N TYR A 480 14.98 14.84 14.09
CA TYR A 480 15.56 13.90 15.05
C TYR A 480 16.76 14.46 15.79
N GLU A 481 17.60 15.27 15.14
CA GLU A 481 18.73 15.95 15.78
C GLU A 481 18.26 17.00 16.78
N ARG A 482 17.18 17.73 16.44
CA ARG A 482 16.59 18.76 17.30
C ARG A 482 15.71 18.19 18.42
N GLY A 483 15.09 17.03 18.19
CA GLY A 483 14.19 16.37 19.13
C GLY A 483 12.75 16.91 19.13
N GLU A 484 12.38 17.76 18.18
CA GLU A 484 11.03 18.31 18.04
C GLU A 484 10.72 18.74 16.59
N LEU A 485 9.44 18.72 16.21
CA LEU A 485 8.94 19.31 14.96
C LEU A 485 8.89 20.83 15.09
N ILE A 486 9.24 21.56 14.03
CA ILE A 486 9.06 23.01 13.98
C ILE A 486 7.57 23.36 14.01
N GLU A 487 7.25 24.39 14.79
CA GLU A 487 5.95 25.03 14.80
C GLU A 487 6.14 26.51 14.44
N SER A 488 5.68 26.93 13.25
CA SER A 488 5.76 28.33 12.84
C SER A 488 4.95 29.21 13.80
N GLU A 489 5.35 30.48 13.98
CA GLU A 489 4.58 31.42 14.81
C GLU A 489 3.15 31.62 14.28
N HIS A 490 2.97 31.54 12.96
CA HIS A 490 1.66 31.57 12.33
C HIS A 490 0.81 30.33 12.67
N SER A 491 1.38 29.12 12.60
CA SER A 491 0.71 27.89 13.05
C SER A 491 0.31 28.01 14.52
N LYS A 492 1.20 28.50 15.39
CA LYS A 492 0.92 28.72 16.81
C LYS A 492 -0.21 29.74 17.02
N GLU A 493 -0.25 30.82 16.25
CA GLU A 493 -1.37 31.78 16.31
C GLU A 493 -2.67 31.14 15.84
N CYS A 494 -2.71 30.41 14.72
CA CYS A 494 -3.91 29.71 14.27
C CYS A 494 -4.46 28.73 15.34
N VAL A 495 -3.57 28.02 16.04
CA VAL A 495 -3.95 27.15 17.17
C VAL A 495 -4.48 27.96 18.35
N ARG A 496 -3.87 29.11 18.67
CA ARG A 496 -4.34 30.04 19.71
C ARG A 496 -5.71 30.62 19.38
N GLU A 497 -5.94 31.06 18.15
CA GLU A 497 -7.23 31.57 17.67
C GLU A 497 -8.34 30.52 17.81
N LEU A 498 -8.06 29.28 17.38
CA LEU A 498 -9.01 28.17 17.53
C LEU A 498 -9.34 27.91 19.00
N ARG A 499 -8.35 28.02 19.89
CA ARG A 499 -8.54 27.90 21.34
C ARG A 499 -9.36 29.05 21.91
N ARG A 500 -9.11 30.30 21.50
CA ARG A 500 -9.89 31.48 21.92
C ARG A 500 -11.34 31.38 21.44
N ALA A 501 -11.58 30.84 20.25
CA ALA A 501 -12.94 30.63 19.74
C ALA A 501 -13.72 29.62 20.60
N SER A 502 -13.07 28.56 21.09
CA SER A 502 -13.72 27.50 21.87
C SER A 502 -13.75 27.74 23.39
N ASP A 503 -12.79 28.47 23.96
CA ASP A 503 -12.68 28.69 25.42
C ASP A 503 -12.73 30.18 25.77
N SER A 504 -13.88 30.63 26.30
CA SER A 504 -14.10 32.02 26.69
C SER A 504 -13.19 32.48 27.83
N VAL A 505 -12.73 31.58 28.71
CA VAL A 505 -11.75 31.92 29.75
C VAL A 505 -10.38 32.16 29.12
N CYS A 506 -10.00 31.32 28.16
CA CYS A 506 -8.75 31.51 27.42
C CYS A 506 -8.74 32.84 26.66
N ALA A 507 -9.82 33.17 25.95
CA ALA A 507 -9.96 34.45 25.26
C ALA A 507 -9.84 35.64 26.23
N PHE A 508 -10.55 35.59 27.36
CA PHE A 508 -10.46 36.63 28.40
C PHE A 508 -9.03 36.80 28.94
N LEU A 509 -8.37 35.69 29.31
CA LEU A 509 -7.00 35.72 29.83
C LEU A 509 -6.03 36.32 28.81
N ASP A 510 -6.13 35.88 27.56
CA ASP A 510 -5.28 36.32 26.47
C ASP A 510 -5.49 37.78 26.07
N GLU A 511 -6.67 38.36 26.28
CA GLU A 511 -7.00 39.72 25.83
C GLU A 511 -6.94 40.75 26.96
N LYS A 512 -7.34 40.37 28.19
CA LYS A 512 -7.49 41.30 29.32
C LYS A 512 -6.41 41.18 30.38
N LEU A 513 -5.65 40.09 30.41
CA LEU A 513 -4.65 39.86 31.44
C LEU A 513 -3.23 39.64 30.85
N VAL A 514 -2.23 39.87 31.69
CA VAL A 514 -0.82 39.57 31.43
C VAL A 514 -0.19 38.94 32.66
N GLN A 515 0.84 38.11 32.47
CA GLN A 515 1.68 37.68 33.58
C GLN A 515 2.52 38.86 34.07
N ALA A 516 2.50 39.11 35.36
CA ALA A 516 3.21 40.20 36.00
C ALA A 516 3.67 39.75 37.39
N GLU A 517 4.93 39.29 37.47
CA GLU A 517 5.53 38.75 38.68
C GLU A 517 5.39 39.73 39.87
N GLY A 518 4.97 39.20 41.03
CA GLY A 518 4.76 39.96 42.25
C GLY A 518 3.47 40.80 42.29
N LYS A 519 2.76 40.97 41.17
CA LYS A 519 1.42 41.57 41.17
C LYS A 519 0.36 40.54 41.57
N ARG A 520 -0.79 41.03 42.03
CA ARG A 520 -1.91 40.19 42.49
C ARG A 520 -3.22 40.85 42.17
N MET A 521 -4.23 40.06 41.84
CA MET A 521 -5.58 40.53 41.60
C MET A 521 -6.59 39.73 42.41
N LYS A 522 -7.63 40.38 42.94
CA LYS A 522 -8.66 39.71 43.73
C LYS A 522 -9.40 38.72 42.83
N ARG A 523 -9.60 37.49 43.31
CA ARG A 523 -10.30 36.43 42.57
C ARG A 523 -11.72 36.84 42.16
N SER A 524 -12.41 37.59 43.02
CA SER A 524 -13.74 38.14 42.76
C SER A 524 -13.74 39.20 41.66
N GLU A 525 -12.72 40.07 41.64
CA GLU A 525 -12.56 41.13 40.64
C GLU A 525 -12.25 40.55 39.26
N VAL A 526 -11.33 39.58 39.19
CA VAL A 526 -11.01 38.87 37.95
C VAL A 526 -12.24 38.16 37.37
N TYR A 527 -13.08 37.55 38.21
CA TYR A 527 -14.34 36.96 37.75
C TYR A 527 -15.36 38.00 37.25
N ARG A 528 -15.45 39.16 37.91
CA ARG A 528 -16.32 40.25 37.45
C ARG A 528 -15.89 40.76 36.07
N MET A 529 -14.58 40.95 35.88
CA MET A 529 -14.01 41.35 34.58
C MET A 529 -14.31 40.29 33.49
N TYR A 530 -14.26 39.00 33.85
CA TYR A 530 -14.63 37.92 32.94
C TYR A 530 -16.12 37.95 32.58
N GLU A 531 -17.03 38.16 33.53
CA GLU A 531 -18.47 38.28 33.25
C GLU A 531 -18.77 39.45 32.32
N GLU A 532 -18.13 40.60 32.55
CA GLU A 532 -18.24 41.78 31.70
C GLU A 532 -17.68 41.50 30.29
N TYR A 533 -16.48 40.93 30.20
CA TYR A 533 -15.89 40.50 28.93
C TYR A 533 -16.80 39.56 28.14
N CYS A 534 -17.38 38.54 28.77
CA CYS A 534 -18.30 37.63 28.10
C CYS A 534 -19.56 38.34 27.59
N LYS A 535 -20.09 39.30 28.35
CA LYS A 535 -21.23 40.10 27.94
C LYS A 535 -20.90 41.02 26.76
N ASP A 536 -19.75 41.68 26.79
CA ASP A 536 -19.33 42.62 25.76
C ASP A 536 -18.98 41.94 24.43
N ASN A 537 -18.65 40.64 24.47
CA ASN A 537 -18.26 39.84 23.31
C ASN A 537 -19.33 38.81 22.89
N ASP A 538 -20.56 38.89 23.42
CA ASP A 538 -21.66 37.96 23.16
C ASP A 538 -21.27 36.47 23.36
N ARG A 539 -20.41 36.20 24.34
CA ARG A 539 -19.92 34.86 24.68
C ARG A 539 -20.69 34.27 25.86
N GLN A 540 -20.97 32.97 25.80
CA GLN A 540 -21.50 32.25 26.96
C GLN A 540 -20.40 32.09 28.03
N GLY A 541 -20.53 32.85 29.12
CA GLY A 541 -19.64 32.77 30.27
C GLY A 541 -19.88 31.54 31.16
N HIS A 542 -18.84 31.12 31.88
CA HIS A 542 -18.97 30.13 32.96
C HIS A 542 -19.43 30.77 34.26
N GLY A 543 -20.25 30.06 35.03
CA GLY A 543 -20.47 30.41 36.43
C GLY A 543 -19.18 30.30 37.26
N LYS A 544 -19.13 31.00 38.40
CA LYS A 544 -17.97 31.10 39.33
C LYS A 544 -17.16 29.81 39.49
N SER A 545 -17.84 28.69 39.84
CA SER A 545 -17.14 27.42 40.08
C SER A 545 -16.43 26.88 38.83
N GLY A 546 -17.06 27.02 37.65
CA GLY A 546 -16.46 26.59 36.38
C GLY A 546 -15.29 27.47 35.96
N PHE A 547 -15.44 28.79 36.13
CA PHE A 547 -14.36 29.74 35.87
C PHE A 547 -13.14 29.49 36.76
N PHE A 548 -13.33 29.36 38.08
CA PHE A 548 -12.22 29.12 39.01
C PHE A 548 -11.48 27.80 38.72
N LYS A 549 -12.22 26.73 38.42
CA LYS A 549 -11.63 25.45 38.02
C LYS A 549 -10.84 25.58 36.70
N SER A 550 -11.33 26.38 35.75
CA SER A 550 -10.64 26.66 34.49
C SER A 550 -9.34 27.45 34.69
N MET A 551 -9.35 28.47 35.55
CA MET A 551 -8.16 29.24 35.93
C MET A 551 -7.09 28.37 36.59
N GLU A 552 -7.50 27.54 37.56
CA GLU A 552 -6.60 26.59 38.23
C GLU A 552 -6.00 25.59 37.23
N GLY A 553 -6.84 25.01 36.35
CA GLY A 553 -6.38 24.09 35.30
C GLY A 553 -5.43 24.71 34.27
N LYS A 554 -5.41 26.04 34.16
CA LYS A 554 -4.48 26.82 33.31
C LYS A 554 -3.24 27.30 34.08
N GLY A 555 -3.05 26.84 35.32
CA GLY A 555 -1.86 27.11 36.12
C GLY A 555 -1.89 28.38 36.96
N TYR A 556 -3.02 29.11 37.01
CA TYR A 556 -3.12 30.33 37.82
C TYR A 556 -3.25 29.98 39.30
N GLN A 557 -2.24 30.34 40.09
CA GLN A 557 -2.18 30.05 41.52
C GLN A 557 -3.03 31.03 42.32
N VAL A 558 -3.74 30.51 43.33
CA VAL A 558 -4.56 31.30 44.24
C VAL A 558 -4.00 31.21 45.66
N ARG A 559 -3.86 32.35 46.34
CA ARG A 559 -3.56 32.41 47.78
C ARG A 559 -4.50 33.35 48.51
N LYS A 560 -4.65 33.12 49.82
CA LYS A 560 -5.48 33.95 50.70
C LYS A 560 -4.63 35.07 51.31
N TYR A 561 -5.06 36.32 51.14
CA TYR A 561 -4.45 37.51 51.74
C TYR A 561 -5.52 38.34 52.41
N ASN A 562 -5.32 38.72 53.68
CA ASN A 562 -6.25 39.56 54.46
C ASN A 562 -7.72 39.11 54.39
N GLY A 563 -7.96 37.79 54.35
CA GLY A 563 -9.32 37.22 54.28
C GLY A 563 -9.86 36.98 52.86
N GLU A 564 -9.22 37.52 51.83
CA GLU A 564 -9.66 37.42 50.43
C GLU A 564 -8.76 36.49 49.61
N TYR A 565 -9.33 35.84 48.59
CA TYR A 565 -8.57 35.02 47.64
C TYR A 565 -8.06 35.90 46.50
N CYS A 566 -6.76 35.81 46.20
CA CYS A 566 -6.12 36.54 45.09
C CYS A 566 -5.37 35.57 44.18
N TYR A 567 -5.41 35.83 42.87
CA TYR A 567 -4.50 35.22 41.91
C TYR A 567 -3.14 35.90 42.00
N LEU A 568 -2.08 35.10 41.90
CA LEU A 568 -0.69 35.56 41.91
C LEU A 568 -0.18 35.83 40.49
N ASP A 569 0.79 36.72 40.40
CA ASP A 569 1.61 36.99 39.23
C ASP A 569 0.80 37.39 37.98
N ILE A 570 -0.31 38.12 38.20
CA ILE A 570 -1.16 38.64 37.13
C ILE A 570 -1.50 40.11 37.32
N ALA A 571 -1.70 40.78 36.19
CA ALA A 571 -2.22 42.14 36.11
C ALA A 571 -3.15 42.32 34.91
N ILE A 572 -3.89 43.43 34.91
CA ILE A 572 -4.67 43.88 33.75
C ILE A 572 -3.67 44.24 32.64
N ARG A 573 -3.97 43.80 31.42
CA ARG A 573 -3.25 44.27 30.23
C ARG A 573 -3.57 45.75 30.04
N GLU A 574 -2.57 46.61 30.15
CA GLU A 574 -2.71 48.02 29.79
C GLU A 574 -2.95 48.09 28.28
N GLU A 575 -4.01 48.79 27.85
CA GLU A 575 -4.22 49.08 26.43
C GLU A 575 -3.13 50.07 25.99
N ASP A 576 -2.41 49.80 24.90
CA ASP A 576 -1.35 50.66 24.34
C ASP A 576 -1.85 52.03 23.81
N PHE A 577 -2.99 52.53 24.30
CA PHE A 577 -3.50 53.85 23.99
C PHE A 577 -3.04 54.85 25.04
N HIS A 578 -1.94 55.54 24.74
CA HIS A 578 -1.68 56.85 25.35
C HIS A 578 -2.64 57.87 24.70
N PRO A 579 -3.49 58.56 25.47
CA PRO A 579 -4.20 59.72 24.95
C PRO A 579 -3.12 60.75 24.56
N LEU A 580 -3.07 61.14 23.28
CA LEU A 580 -2.28 62.31 22.88
C LEU A 580 -2.85 63.53 23.61
N GLU A 581 -2.03 64.23 24.38
CA GLU A 581 -2.44 65.51 24.94
C GLU A 581 -2.75 66.48 23.78
N ALA A 582 -3.66 67.43 23.99
CA ALA A 582 -4.07 68.38 22.95
C ALA A 582 -2.86 69.19 22.43
N GLY A 583 -2.29 68.75 21.30
CA GLY A 583 -1.09 69.32 20.69
C GLY A 583 0.01 68.33 20.36
N GLU A 584 -0.03 67.08 20.86
CA GLU A 584 0.93 66.04 20.47
C GLU A 584 0.58 65.42 19.12
N LYS A 585 1.58 65.27 18.24
CA LYS A 585 1.44 64.62 16.94
C LYS A 585 1.59 63.12 17.09
N SER A 586 0.76 62.37 16.35
CA SER A 586 0.85 60.92 16.26
C SER A 586 2.18 60.50 15.60
N PRO A 587 2.80 59.38 16.00
CA PRO A 587 3.94 58.80 15.29
C PRO A 587 3.66 58.52 13.80
N PHE A 588 2.38 58.47 13.42
CA PHE A 588 1.89 58.27 12.06
C PHE A 588 1.70 59.58 11.26
N ASP A 589 1.94 60.76 11.85
CA ASP A 589 1.77 62.07 11.20
C ASP A 589 2.99 62.54 10.39
N LYS A 590 3.93 61.65 10.03
CA LYS A 590 5.06 62.03 9.16
C LYS A 590 4.67 61.94 7.67
N PRO A 591 5.01 62.95 6.84
CA PRO A 591 4.84 62.83 5.39
C PRO A 591 5.76 61.73 4.85
N SER A 592 5.24 60.95 3.90
CA SER A 592 5.94 59.87 3.21
C SER A 592 7.20 60.36 2.49
N GLU A 593 8.38 60.06 3.02
CA GLU A 593 9.61 60.10 2.24
C GLU A 593 9.71 58.82 1.41
N GLN A 594 9.90 59.00 0.10
CA GLN A 594 10.11 57.93 -0.89
C GLN A 594 11.31 57.07 -0.50
N ILE A 595 11.05 55.82 -0.12
CA ILE A 595 12.09 54.80 -0.02
C ILE A 595 12.49 54.40 -1.44
N LYS A 596 13.66 54.87 -1.88
CA LYS A 596 14.39 54.28 -3.02
C LYS A 596 14.99 52.96 -2.55
N LEU A 597 14.47 51.85 -3.06
CA LEU A 597 15.12 50.55 -2.97
C LEU A 597 16.30 50.51 -3.96
N ASN A 598 17.49 50.31 -3.44
CA ASN A 598 18.64 49.81 -4.17
C ASN A 598 19.09 48.52 -3.50
N ILE A 599 19.26 47.49 -4.34
CA ILE A 599 19.65 46.08 -4.09
C ILE A 599 18.48 45.16 -3.77
#